data_AF-A0A1H7UZQ0-F1
#
_entry.id   AF-A0A1H7UZQ0-F1
#
_cell.length_a   1.000
_cell.length_b   1.000
_cell.length_c   1.000
_cell.angle_alpha   90.00
_cell.angle_beta   90.00
_cell.angle_gamma   90.00
#
_symmetry.space_group_name_H-M   'P 1'
#
loop_
_entity.id
_entity.type
_entity.pdbx_description
1 polymer ?
#
loop_
_entity_poly.entity_id
_entity_poly.type
_entity_poly.pdbx_seq_one_letter_code
_entity_poly.pdbx_strand_id
1 'polypeptide(L)'
;MYEDNGQVKYSAGNSGNQYRWVQETVNGHIRFKNLATSHYLNIEHLYPYAESTDVPNTYYSSYWKLESYNGNVRLKNEWQNTYLNVENQGGFAQCTAVPDFFESSQWILQN
;
A
#
# COMPACT_ATOMS: atom_id res chain seq x y z
N MET A 1 8.22 2.00 -2.99
CA MET A 1 7.55 0.72 -3.30
C MET A 1 7.17 0.69 -4.77
N TYR A 2 7.11 -0.48 -5.38
CA TYR A 2 6.76 -0.66 -6.79
C TYR A 2 5.91 -1.90 -6.99
N GLU A 3 5.16 -1.92 -8.08
CA GLU A 3 4.51 -3.14 -8.54
C GLU A 3 5.47 -3.99 -9.37
N ASP A 4 5.47 -5.29 -9.10
CA ASP A 4 6.10 -6.30 -9.95
C ASP A 4 5.23 -7.56 -9.99
N ASN A 5 4.66 -7.83 -11.17
CA ASN A 5 3.78 -8.98 -11.43
C ASN A 5 2.68 -9.17 -10.38
N GLY A 6 1.95 -8.09 -10.06
CA GLY A 6 0.86 -8.10 -9.10
C GLY A 6 1.27 -8.02 -7.62
N GLN A 7 2.56 -8.06 -7.31
CA GLN A 7 3.07 -7.90 -5.93
C GLN A 7 3.57 -6.49 -5.69
N VAL A 8 3.38 -5.98 -4.48
CA VAL A 8 3.94 -4.69 -4.06
C VAL A 8 5.29 -4.94 -3.40
N LYS A 9 6.35 -4.65 -4.12
CA LYS A 9 7.73 -4.81 -3.68
C LYS A 9 8.36 -3.50 -3.22
N TYR A 10 9.50 -3.61 -2.53
CA TYR A 10 10.30 -2.44 -2.15
C TYR A 10 11.76 -2.66 -2.53
N SER A 11 12.43 -1.56 -2.85
CA SER A 11 13.86 -1.50 -3.17
C SER A 11 14.33 -0.07 -2.90
N ALA A 12 15.65 0.14 -2.93
CA ALA A 12 16.23 1.50 -2.89
C ALA A 12 16.02 2.28 -4.20
N GLY A 13 15.55 1.62 -5.27
CA GLY A 13 15.24 2.25 -6.53
C GLY A 13 13.95 3.06 -6.48
N ASN A 14 13.83 4.05 -7.37
CA ASN A 14 12.66 4.93 -7.47
C ASN A 14 12.39 5.41 -8.91
N SER A 15 12.87 4.69 -9.93
CA SER A 15 12.77 5.10 -11.34
C SER A 15 11.78 4.25 -12.12
N GLY A 16 10.96 4.90 -12.96
CA GLY A 16 9.94 4.25 -13.79
C GLY A 16 8.54 4.31 -13.20
N ASN A 17 7.53 4.10 -14.05
CA ASN A 17 6.13 4.27 -13.69
C ASN A 17 5.64 3.24 -12.66
N GLN A 18 6.27 2.08 -12.58
CA GLN A 18 5.92 1.04 -11.60
C GLN A 18 6.20 1.47 -10.15
N TYR A 19 7.07 2.46 -9.92
CA TYR A 19 7.32 3.07 -8.61
C TYR A 19 6.38 4.23 -8.29
N ARG A 20 5.54 4.65 -9.24
CA ARG A 20 4.65 5.81 -9.10
C ARG A 20 3.23 5.34 -8.82
N TRP A 21 2.64 5.92 -7.79
CA TRP A 21 1.29 5.61 -7.34
C TRP A 21 0.46 6.89 -7.35
N VAL A 22 -0.70 6.84 -8.00
CA VAL A 22 -1.67 7.93 -8.00
C VAL A 22 -2.60 7.70 -6.82
N GLN A 23 -2.66 8.66 -5.92
CA GLN A 23 -3.68 8.68 -4.87
C GLN A 23 -4.99 9.19 -5.46
N GLU A 24 -6.05 8.39 -5.36
CA GLU A 24 -7.39 8.72 -5.84
C GLU A 24 -8.38 8.65 -4.68
N THR A 25 -9.38 9.54 -4.68
CA THR A 25 -10.54 9.43 -3.79
C THR A 25 -11.72 8.90 -4.59
N VAL A 26 -12.22 7.73 -4.22
CA VAL A 26 -13.34 7.05 -4.89
C VAL A 26 -14.35 6.61 -3.84
N ASN A 27 -15.62 6.98 -4.02
CA ASN A 27 -16.70 6.69 -3.05
C ASN A 27 -16.41 7.18 -1.61
N GLY A 28 -15.59 8.22 -1.46
CA GLY A 28 -15.16 8.73 -0.15
C GLY A 28 -13.96 8.01 0.48
N HIS A 29 -13.39 7.02 -0.20
CA HIS A 29 -12.24 6.24 0.26
C HIS A 29 -10.98 6.53 -0.57
N ILE A 30 -9.81 6.41 0.06
CA ILE A 30 -8.54 6.57 -0.65
C ILE A 30 -8.14 5.24 -1.29
N ARG A 31 -7.73 5.30 -2.55
CA ARG A 31 -7.10 4.20 -3.30
C ARG A 31 -5.75 4.66 -3.84
N PHE A 32 -4.83 3.71 -3.99
CA PHE A 32 -3.53 3.96 -4.63
C PHE A 32 -3.45 3.15 -5.92
N LYS A 33 -3.40 3.85 -7.05
CA LYS A 33 -3.32 3.25 -8.39
C LYS A 33 -1.89 3.27 -8.90
N ASN A 34 -1.35 2.12 -9.30
CA ASN A 34 -0.03 2.07 -9.92
C ASN A 34 -0.06 2.72 -11.31
N LEU A 35 0.89 3.61 -11.59
CA LEU A 35 0.91 4.36 -12.86
C LEU A 35 1.28 3.49 -14.07
N ALA A 36 2.06 2.42 -13.89
CA ALA A 36 2.45 1.55 -15.01
C ALA A 36 1.33 0.62 -15.46
N THR A 37 0.56 0.08 -14.51
CA THR A 37 -0.39 -1.04 -14.76
C THR A 37 -1.85 -0.64 -14.62
N SER A 38 -2.14 0.53 -14.03
CA SER A 38 -3.49 0.91 -13.59
C SER A 38 -4.13 0.01 -12.53
N HIS A 39 -3.36 -0.91 -11.94
CA HIS A 39 -3.80 -1.74 -10.82
C HIS A 39 -3.86 -0.94 -9.51
N TYR A 40 -4.56 -1.50 -8.51
CA TYR A 40 -4.75 -0.86 -7.21
C TYR A 40 -4.05 -1.63 -6.08
N LEU A 41 -3.36 -0.91 -5.21
CA LEU A 41 -2.83 -1.45 -3.95
C LEU A 41 -3.96 -2.06 -3.11
N ASN A 42 -3.88 -3.36 -2.83
CA ASN A 42 -4.90 -4.08 -2.08
C ASN A 42 -4.35 -5.29 -1.30
N ILE A 43 -5.24 -5.99 -0.60
CA ILE A 43 -4.95 -7.22 0.15
C ILE A 43 -6.04 -8.28 -0.07
N GLU A 44 -6.68 -8.29 -1.23
CA GLU A 44 -7.91 -9.04 -1.50
C GLU A 44 -7.79 -10.53 -1.18
N HIS A 45 -6.67 -11.15 -1.54
CA HIS A 45 -6.48 -12.58 -1.34
C HIS A 45 -5.84 -12.93 0.01
N LEU A 46 -5.56 -11.93 0.85
CA LEU A 46 -4.92 -12.10 2.17
C LEU A 46 -3.60 -12.89 2.10
N TYR A 47 -2.84 -12.71 1.03
CA TYR A 47 -1.49 -13.28 0.93
C TYR A 47 -0.55 -12.70 1.99
N PRO A 48 0.61 -13.33 2.23
CA PRO A 48 1.66 -12.78 3.08
C PRO A 48 2.25 -11.44 2.59
N TYR A 49 1.87 -10.98 1.40
CA TYR A 49 2.30 -9.72 0.78
C TYR A 49 1.09 -8.87 0.38
N ALA A 50 1.31 -7.56 0.28
CA ALA A 50 0.36 -6.63 -0.34
C ALA A 50 0.39 -6.78 -1.86
N GLU A 51 -0.77 -6.64 -2.47
CA GLU A 51 -1.03 -6.87 -3.89
C GLU A 51 -1.22 -5.55 -4.64
N SER A 52 -1.03 -5.59 -5.95
CA SER A 52 -1.44 -4.55 -6.88
C SER A 52 -2.11 -5.20 -8.06
N THR A 53 -3.44 -5.26 -8.05
CA THR A 53 -4.25 -5.95 -9.06
C THR A 53 -5.44 -5.09 -9.48
N ASP A 54 -6.08 -5.46 -10.59
CA ASP A 54 -7.36 -4.88 -10.96
C ASP A 54 -8.46 -5.42 -10.04
N VAL A 55 -8.95 -4.56 -9.14
CA VAL A 55 -10.03 -4.89 -8.21
C VAL A 55 -11.12 -3.82 -8.27
N PRO A 56 -12.41 -4.22 -8.18
CA PRO A 56 -13.52 -3.29 -8.19
C PRO A 56 -13.38 -2.20 -7.11
N ASN A 57 -13.90 -1.01 -7.41
CA ASN A 57 -13.96 0.09 -6.45
C ASN A 57 -15.02 -0.12 -5.35
N THR A 58 -15.52 -1.34 -5.15
CA THR A 58 -16.40 -1.74 -4.04
C THR A 58 -15.66 -2.62 -3.02
N TYR A 59 -14.41 -3.01 -3.32
CA TYR A 59 -13.63 -3.91 -2.48
C TYR A 59 -12.83 -3.11 -1.46
N TYR A 60 -13.20 -3.26 -0.19
CA TYR A 60 -12.57 -2.60 0.95
C TYR A 60 -11.09 -2.99 1.13
N SER A 61 -10.69 -4.13 0.57
CA SER A 61 -9.29 -4.56 0.50
C SER A 61 -8.40 -3.54 -0.23
N SER A 62 -8.97 -2.71 -1.12
CA SER A 62 -8.27 -1.66 -1.86
C SER A 62 -8.45 -0.25 -1.29
N TYR A 63 -9.13 -0.13 -0.16
CA TYR A 63 -9.37 1.14 0.53
C TYR A 63 -8.41 1.33 1.70
N TRP A 64 -7.89 2.56 1.80
CA TRP A 64 -6.87 2.93 2.76
C TRP A 64 -7.27 4.18 3.53
N LYS A 65 -6.95 4.20 4.82
CA LYS A 65 -6.94 5.42 5.64
C LYS A 65 -5.50 5.85 5.85
N LEU A 66 -5.26 7.14 5.70
CA LEU A 66 -3.99 7.77 6.03
C LEU A 66 -4.06 8.32 7.45
N GLU A 67 -3.28 7.73 8.34
CA GLU A 67 -3.17 8.16 9.74
C GLU A 67 -1.81 8.83 9.96
N SER A 68 -1.81 10.09 10.40
CA SER A 68 -0.56 10.79 10.71
C SER A 68 0.08 10.24 11.98
N TYR A 69 1.39 10.03 11.95
CA TYR A 69 2.17 9.58 13.12
C TYR A 69 3.59 10.13 13.04
N ASN A 70 4.02 10.90 14.05
CA ASN A 70 5.38 11.46 14.16
C ASN A 70 5.91 12.16 12.88
N GLY A 71 5.05 12.90 12.16
CA GLY A 71 5.41 13.58 10.92
C GLY A 71 5.43 12.69 9.67
N ASN A 72 5.20 11.38 9.82
CA ASN A 72 4.98 10.42 8.75
C ASN A 72 3.49 10.08 8.62
N VAL A 73 3.16 9.23 7.64
CA VAL A 73 1.82 8.63 7.50
C VAL A 73 1.88 7.11 7.66
N ARG A 74 0.81 6.53 8.20
CA ARG A 74 0.56 5.09 8.22
C ARG A 74 -0.62 4.80 7.29
N LEU A 75 -0.49 3.78 6.45
CA LEU A 75 -1.53 3.33 5.55
C LEU A 75 -2.29 2.18 6.21
N LYS A 76 -3.48 2.46 6.72
CA LYS A 76 -4.36 1.46 7.34
C LYS A 76 -5.35 0.92 6.33
N ASN A 77 -5.39 -0.38 6.16
CA ASN A 77 -6.38 -1.02 5.30
C ASN A 77 -7.77 -0.98 5.96
N GLU A 78 -8.80 -0.57 5.21
CA GLU A 78 -10.15 -0.43 5.75
C GLU A 78 -10.89 -1.75 5.96
N TRP A 79 -10.47 -2.85 5.30
CA TRP A 79 -11.07 -4.16 5.49
C TRP A 79 -10.56 -4.85 6.77
N GLN A 80 -9.24 -4.97 6.91
CA GLN A 80 -8.63 -5.75 8.00
C GLN A 80 -8.21 -4.89 9.20
N ASN A 81 -8.26 -3.56 9.10
CA ASN A 81 -7.73 -2.62 10.11
C ASN A 81 -6.24 -2.86 10.45
N THR A 82 -5.49 -3.40 9.49
CA THR A 82 -4.04 -3.65 9.55
C THR A 82 -3.27 -2.57 8.78
N TYR A 83 -1.94 -2.55 8.91
CA TYR A 83 -1.11 -1.48 8.37
C TYR A 83 -0.13 -2.01 7.32
N LEU A 84 0.00 -1.29 6.21
CA LEU A 84 1.05 -1.56 5.23
C LEU A 84 2.42 -1.36 5.88
N ASN A 85 3.27 -2.38 5.82
CA ASN A 85 4.60 -2.37 6.44
C ASN A 85 5.60 -3.28 5.71
N VAL A 86 6.88 -3.19 6.07
CA VAL A 86 7.97 -4.03 5.55
C VAL A 86 8.77 -4.72 6.67
N GLU A 87 8.14 -4.95 7.82
CA GLU A 87 8.81 -5.43 9.05
C GLU A 87 9.57 -6.75 8.84
N ASN A 88 8.97 -7.69 8.11
CA ASN A 88 9.55 -9.02 7.91
C ASN A 88 10.70 -9.07 6.89
N GLN A 89 11.00 -7.95 6.24
CA GLN A 89 12.11 -7.82 5.29
C GLN A 89 12.11 -8.85 4.13
N GLY A 90 10.94 -9.35 3.72
CA GLY A 90 10.79 -10.40 2.70
C GLY A 90 10.98 -9.97 1.23
N GLY A 91 11.34 -8.71 0.98
CA GLY A 91 11.43 -8.13 -0.38
C GLY A 91 10.09 -7.62 -0.93
N PHE A 92 9.01 -7.77 -0.17
CA PHE A 92 7.68 -7.25 -0.47
C PHE A 92 7.07 -6.53 0.73
N ALA A 93 6.19 -5.56 0.45
CA ALA A 93 5.34 -4.98 1.47
C ALA A 93 4.29 -6.01 1.90
N GLN A 94 3.87 -5.94 3.15
CA GLN A 94 2.83 -6.76 3.75
C GLN A 94 1.81 -5.86 4.46
N CYS A 95 0.68 -6.41 4.89
CA CYS A 95 -0.32 -5.66 5.64
C CYS A 95 -0.76 -6.42 6.90
N THR A 96 -0.18 -6.06 8.04
CA THR A 96 -0.33 -6.81 9.29
C THR A 96 -0.58 -5.87 10.48
N ALA A 97 -0.99 -6.43 11.61
CA ALA A 97 -1.06 -5.68 12.86
C ALA A 97 0.37 -5.43 13.36
N VAL A 98 0.78 -4.17 13.35
CA VAL A 98 2.08 -3.71 13.87
C VAL A 98 1.89 -2.48 14.74
N PRO A 99 2.66 -2.34 15.84
CA PRO A 99 2.63 -1.12 16.65
C PRO A 99 2.93 0.13 15.83
N ASP A 100 2.46 1.27 16.30
CA ASP A 100 2.65 2.56 15.61
C ASP A 100 4.11 3.03 15.57
N PHE A 101 4.86 2.72 16.63
CA PHE A 101 6.28 3.03 16.74
C PHE A 101 7.18 2.17 15.82
N PHE A 102 6.63 1.18 15.11
CA PHE A 102 7.39 0.46 14.09
C PHE A 102 7.59 1.35 12.87
N GLU A 103 8.82 1.84 12.69
CA GLU A 103 9.22 2.67 11.55
C GLU A 103 8.97 1.99 10.20
N SER A 104 9.01 0.66 10.18
CA SER A 104 8.68 -0.17 9.00
C SER A 104 7.24 -0.01 8.50
N SER A 105 6.36 0.64 9.28
CA SER A 105 4.97 0.95 8.93
C SER A 105 4.69 2.44 8.71
N GLN A 106 5.75 3.27 8.68
CA GLN A 106 5.67 4.72 8.55
C GLN A 106 6.24 5.15 7.20
N TRP A 107 5.48 5.97 6.48
CA TRP A 107 5.76 6.33 5.10
C TRP A 107 5.82 7.84 4.93
N ILE A 108 6.66 8.27 3.99
CA ILE A 108 6.63 9.63 3.44
C ILE A 108 6.02 9.52 2.05
N LEU A 109 4.93 10.26 1.82
CA LEU A 109 4.35 10.41 0.50
C LEU A 109 5.10 11.53 -0.23
N GLN A 110 5.66 11.21 -1.40
CA GLN A 110 6.41 12.14 -2.23
C GLN A 110 5.60 12.50 -3.47
N ASN A 111 5.66 13.78 -3.87
CA ASN A 111 5.00 14.32 -5.06
C ASN A 111 5.90 14.22 -6.29
#